data_AF-A0A7J5IH30-F1
#
_entry.id   AF-A0A7J5IH30-F1
#
_cell.length_a   1.000
_cell.length_b   1.000
_cell.length_c   1.000
_cell.angle_alpha   90.00
_cell.angle_beta   90.00
_cell.angle_gamma   90.00
#
_symmetry.space_group_name_H-M   'P 1'
#
loop_
_entity.id
_entity.type
_entity.pdbx_description
1 polymer ?
#
loop_
_entity_poly.entity_id
_entity_poly.type
_entity_poly.pdbx_seq_one_letter_code
_entity_poly.pdbx_strand_id
1 'polypeptide(L)'
;VFQKALELKANISVITKYYNFGKTLSLKVWNSAMQGVCEAKLEEYDLTIGDTIIKTLNDMKISKDTIRHRYMIDAITQLANYAPNGEDKKIGLDETLSTIKTLNESSIKIINEVKSDHVNTIYSEMLTQYLKNHGVIKEEQAA
;
A
#
# COMPACT_ATOMS: atom_id res chain seq x y z
N VAL A 1 8.51 11.77 -6.74
CA VAL A 1 8.98 11.69 -5.33
C VAL A 1 9.10 13.05 -4.63
N PHE A 2 10.09 13.91 -4.94
CA PHE A 2 10.29 15.18 -4.20
C PHE A 2 9.08 16.12 -4.22
N GLN A 3 8.48 16.36 -5.40
CA GLN A 3 7.25 17.17 -5.51
C GLN A 3 6.13 16.61 -4.65
N LYS A 4 5.91 15.29 -4.69
CA LYS A 4 4.88 14.61 -3.89
C LYS A 4 5.13 14.71 -2.38
N ALA A 5 6.39 14.73 -1.94
CA ALA A 5 6.76 14.95 -0.54
C ALA A 5 6.39 16.38 -0.08
N LEU A 6 6.62 17.39 -0.92
CA LEU A 6 6.18 18.76 -0.65
C LEU A 6 4.66 18.87 -0.61
N GLU A 7 3.97 18.31 -1.61
CA GLU A 7 2.51 18.29 -1.71
C GLU A 7 1.88 17.66 -0.46
N LEU A 8 2.41 16.54 0.02
CA LEU A 8 1.88 15.82 1.18
C LEU A 8 2.45 16.32 2.52
N LYS A 9 3.41 17.25 2.52
CA LYS A 9 4.19 17.64 3.71
C LYS A 9 4.71 16.39 4.46
N ALA A 10 5.21 15.43 3.70
CA ALA A 10 5.65 14.12 4.17
C ALA A 10 7.18 14.00 4.13
N ASN A 11 7.74 13.14 4.98
CA ASN A 11 9.15 12.81 4.88
C ASN A 11 9.43 12.11 3.54
N ILE A 12 10.51 12.51 2.84
CA ILE A 12 10.88 11.95 1.54
C ILE A 12 11.04 10.43 1.60
N SER A 13 11.58 9.88 2.70
CA SER A 13 11.73 8.43 2.87
C SER A 13 10.39 7.69 2.85
N VAL A 14 9.31 8.30 3.37
CA VAL A 14 7.97 7.73 3.34
C VAL A 14 7.44 7.74 1.91
N ILE A 15 7.57 8.87 1.21
CA ILE A 15 7.13 8.96 -0.19
C ILE A 15 7.90 7.99 -1.07
N THR A 16 9.21 7.88 -0.92
CA THR A 16 10.03 6.91 -1.66
C THR A 16 9.52 5.48 -1.49
N LYS A 17 8.98 5.10 -0.32
CA LYS A 17 8.38 3.77 -0.13
C LYS A 17 7.17 3.52 -1.02
N TYR A 18 6.29 4.51 -1.19
CA TYR A 18 5.16 4.39 -2.11
C TYR A 18 5.63 4.10 -3.54
N TYR A 19 6.67 4.81 -3.99
CA TYR A 19 7.24 4.61 -5.33
C TYR A 19 8.15 3.38 -5.42
N ASN A 20 8.51 2.73 -4.31
CA ASN A 20 9.29 1.49 -4.33
C ASN A 20 8.42 0.27 -4.65
N PHE A 21 7.09 0.37 -4.58
CA PHE A 21 6.21 -0.70 -5.08
C PHE A 21 6.34 -0.93 -6.59
N GLY A 22 6.72 0.11 -7.34
CA GLY A 22 7.08 -0.03 -8.75
C GLY A 22 8.52 -0.46 -8.98
N LYS A 23 9.34 -0.64 -7.93
CA LYS A 23 10.71 -1.17 -8.04
C LYS A 23 10.71 -2.66 -7.79
N THR A 24 11.15 -3.41 -8.78
CA THR A 24 11.71 -4.76 -8.59
C THR A 24 13.25 -4.73 -8.52
N LEU A 25 13.84 -3.67 -7.91
CA LEU A 25 15.27 -3.68 -7.61
C LEU A 25 15.52 -4.49 -6.34
N SER A 26 15.81 -5.77 -6.52
CA SER A 26 16.30 -6.59 -5.41
C SER A 26 17.57 -5.97 -4.81
N LEU A 27 17.86 -6.27 -3.54
CA LEU A 27 19.12 -5.87 -2.88
C LEU A 27 20.36 -6.22 -3.71
N LYS A 28 20.30 -7.33 -4.47
CA LYS A 28 21.36 -7.77 -5.38
C LYS A 28 21.56 -6.78 -6.54
N VAL A 29 20.48 -6.29 -7.14
CA VAL A 29 20.54 -5.30 -8.22
C VAL A 29 21.10 -3.97 -7.71
N TRP A 30 20.67 -3.53 -6.52
CA TRP A 30 21.22 -2.34 -5.87
C TRP A 30 22.71 -2.43 -5.58
N ASN A 31 23.15 -3.56 -5.01
CA ASN A 31 24.56 -3.79 -4.71
C ASN A 31 25.42 -3.86 -5.98
N SER A 32 24.90 -4.51 -7.03
CA SER A 32 25.59 -4.60 -8.33
C SER A 32 25.73 -3.22 -8.99
N ALA A 33 24.67 -2.41 -8.96
CA ALA A 33 24.71 -1.05 -9.50
C ALA A 33 25.72 -0.16 -8.76
N MET A 34 25.83 -0.28 -7.43
CA MET A 34 26.85 0.45 -6.64
C MET A 34 28.29 0.01 -6.95
N GLN A 35 28.47 -1.19 -7.50
CA GLN A 35 29.77 -1.70 -7.97
C GLN A 35 30.03 -1.37 -9.45
N GLY A 36 29.16 -0.59 -10.10
CA GLY A 36 29.27 -0.26 -11.53
C GLY A 36 28.79 -1.39 -12.46
N VAL A 37 28.15 -2.43 -11.93
CA VAL A 37 27.59 -3.54 -12.70
C VAL A 37 26.11 -3.28 -12.95
N CYS A 38 25.77 -2.93 -14.20
CA CYS A 38 24.38 -2.75 -14.62
C CYS A 38 23.83 -4.09 -15.12
N GLU A 39 22.90 -4.72 -14.38
CA GLU A 39 22.21 -5.92 -14.87
C GLU A 39 21.35 -5.54 -16.11
N ALA A 40 21.51 -6.26 -17.22
CA ALA A 40 20.89 -5.93 -18.52
C ALA A 40 19.36 -6.06 -18.55
N LYS A 41 18.76 -6.67 -17.51
CA LYS A 41 17.31 -6.80 -17.34
C LYS A 41 16.90 -6.15 -16.02
N LEU A 42 16.86 -4.83 -16.01
CA LEU A 42 16.05 -4.12 -15.03
C LEU A 42 14.60 -4.33 -15.46
N GLU A 43 13.78 -5.00 -14.65
CA GLU A 43 12.33 -4.84 -14.79
C GLU A 43 12.05 -3.34 -14.71
N GLU A 44 11.33 -2.81 -15.71
CA GLU A 44 11.15 -1.38 -15.89
C GLU A 44 10.63 -0.74 -14.61
N TYR A 45 11.27 0.35 -14.22
CA TYR A 45 10.85 1.07 -13.03
C TYR A 45 9.59 1.87 -13.32
N ASP A 46 8.42 1.34 -12.94
CA ASP A 46 7.18 2.08 -13.09
C ASP A 46 6.98 3.07 -11.93
N LEU A 47 7.46 4.28 -12.17
CA LEU A 47 7.28 5.42 -11.26
C LEU A 47 5.83 5.83 -11.06
N THR A 48 4.91 5.44 -11.96
CA THR A 48 3.50 5.83 -11.87
C THR A 48 2.76 5.09 -10.75
N ILE A 49 3.31 3.97 -10.27
CA ILE A 49 2.73 3.20 -9.17
C ILE A 49 2.61 4.02 -7.88
N GLY A 50 3.62 4.81 -7.54
CA GLY A 50 3.58 5.66 -6.35
C GLY A 50 2.44 6.69 -6.43
N ASP A 51 2.28 7.31 -7.60
CA ASP A 51 1.18 8.24 -7.86
C ASP A 51 -0.18 7.55 -7.83
N THR A 52 -0.28 6.33 -8.36
CA THR A 52 -1.50 5.52 -8.39
C THR A 52 -1.97 5.14 -6.99
N ILE A 53 -1.06 4.71 -6.12
CA ILE A 53 -1.38 4.39 -4.73
C ILE A 53 -1.89 5.65 -4.02
N ILE A 54 -1.15 6.75 -4.10
CA ILE A 54 -1.51 8.01 -3.43
C ILE A 54 -2.84 8.57 -3.96
N LYS A 55 -3.06 8.49 -5.28
CA LYS A 55 -4.34 8.89 -5.90
C LYS A 55 -5.49 8.04 -5.36
N THR A 56 -5.33 6.72 -5.32
CA THR A 56 -6.36 5.81 -4.80
C THR A 56 -6.72 6.14 -3.35
N LEU A 57 -5.73 6.42 -2.50
CA LEU A 57 -5.98 6.81 -1.11
C LEU A 57 -6.73 8.16 -1.01
N ASN A 58 -6.35 9.15 -1.82
CA ASN A 58 -7.05 10.43 -1.86
C ASN A 58 -8.49 10.31 -2.37
N ASP A 59 -8.71 9.51 -3.43
CA ASP A 59 -10.04 9.25 -4.00
C ASP A 59 -10.96 8.58 -2.96
N MET A 60 -10.40 7.71 -2.12
CA MET A 60 -11.07 7.09 -0.97
C MET A 60 -11.17 7.98 0.27
N LYS A 61 -10.83 9.27 0.16
CA LYS A 61 -10.90 10.25 1.25
C LYS A 61 -10.08 9.86 2.50
N ILE A 62 -9.01 9.07 2.32
CA ILE A 62 -8.02 8.84 3.36
C ILE A 62 -7.28 10.16 3.58
N SER A 63 -7.12 10.56 4.84
CA SER A 63 -6.61 11.88 5.17
C SER A 63 -5.15 12.01 4.76
N LYS A 64 -4.76 13.22 4.33
CA LYS A 64 -3.37 13.55 4.05
C LYS A 64 -2.45 13.30 5.25
N ASP A 65 -2.98 13.47 6.47
CA ASP A 65 -2.27 13.16 7.72
C ASP A 65 -1.94 11.66 7.79
N THR A 66 -2.91 10.79 7.51
CA THR A 66 -2.72 9.35 7.48
C THR A 66 -1.74 8.93 6.36
N ILE A 67 -1.87 9.48 5.15
CA ILE A 67 -1.05 9.11 3.98
C ILE A 67 0.43 9.44 4.19
N ARG A 68 0.75 10.59 4.82
CA ARG A 68 2.15 11.05 5.01
C ARG A 68 2.94 10.21 6.01
N HIS A 69 2.28 9.35 6.78
CA HIS A 69 2.92 8.52 7.78
C HIS A 69 3.27 7.14 7.22
N ARG A 70 4.40 6.60 7.70
CA ARG A 70 4.97 5.33 7.25
C ARG A 70 4.03 4.14 7.48
N TYR A 71 3.19 4.19 8.51
CA TYR A 71 2.31 3.08 8.86
C TYR A 71 1.30 2.75 7.73
N MET A 72 0.89 3.73 6.92
CA MET A 72 -0.08 3.50 5.84
C MET A 72 0.55 2.62 4.75
N ILE A 73 1.74 3.01 4.27
CA ILE A 73 2.45 2.22 3.25
C ILE A 73 2.93 0.87 3.80
N ASP A 74 3.27 0.77 5.08
CA ASP A 74 3.64 -0.49 5.71
C ASP A 74 2.41 -1.44 5.79
N ALA A 75 1.21 -0.93 6.09
CA ALA A 75 -0.03 -1.71 6.07
C ALA A 75 -0.43 -2.16 4.65
N ILE A 76 -0.28 -1.28 3.64
CA ILE A 76 -0.47 -1.63 2.21
C ILE A 76 0.51 -2.74 1.80
N THR A 77 1.76 -2.65 2.26
CA THR A 77 2.78 -3.69 2.01
C THR A 77 2.40 -5.01 2.64
N GLN A 78 1.88 -4.98 3.87
CA GLN A 78 1.43 -6.19 4.54
C GLN A 78 0.28 -6.85 3.79
N LEU A 79 -0.70 -6.07 3.32
CA LEU A 79 -1.81 -6.59 2.53
C LEU A 79 -1.36 -7.12 1.16
N ALA A 80 -0.52 -6.40 0.42
CA ALA A 80 -0.01 -6.86 -0.87
C ALA A 80 0.80 -8.18 -0.77
N ASN A 81 1.41 -8.43 0.39
CA ASN A 81 2.12 -9.67 0.69
C ASN A 81 1.25 -10.74 1.35
N TYR A 82 -0.04 -10.47 1.59
CA TYR A 82 -0.97 -11.46 2.10
C TYR A 82 -1.09 -12.61 1.11
N ALA A 83 -1.00 -13.83 1.64
CA ALA A 83 -1.11 -15.07 0.89
C ALA A 83 -2.31 -15.86 1.45
N PRO A 84 -3.46 -15.81 0.77
CA PRO A 84 -4.62 -16.60 1.16
C PRO A 84 -4.25 -18.09 1.20
N ASN A 85 -4.72 -18.81 2.21
CA ASN A 85 -4.48 -20.26 2.39
C ASN A 85 -3.00 -20.70 2.50
N GLY A 86 -2.07 -19.76 2.73
CA GLY A 86 -0.64 -20.08 2.82
C GLY A 86 -0.02 -20.55 1.50
N GLU A 87 -0.68 -20.28 0.37
CA GLU A 87 -0.12 -20.52 -0.96
C GLU A 87 1.07 -19.59 -1.23
N ASP A 88 2.00 -20.00 -2.09
CA ASP A 88 3.14 -19.14 -2.48
C ASP A 88 2.71 -17.84 -3.20
N LYS A 89 1.45 -17.78 -3.65
CA LYS A 89 0.92 -16.64 -4.40
C LYS A 89 0.35 -15.57 -3.48
N LYS A 90 1.09 -14.46 -3.39
CA LYS A 90 0.64 -13.21 -2.77
C LYS A 90 -0.43 -12.53 -3.61
N ILE A 91 -1.35 -11.80 -2.99
CA ILE A 91 -2.41 -11.08 -3.72
C ILE A 91 -1.86 -9.94 -4.59
N GLY A 92 -0.72 -9.36 -4.21
CA GLY A 92 -0.05 -8.29 -4.97
C GLY A 92 -0.73 -6.92 -4.87
N LEU A 93 -0.16 -5.95 -5.59
CA LEU A 93 -0.60 -4.55 -5.52
C LEU A 93 -1.96 -4.30 -6.19
N ASP A 94 -2.22 -4.90 -7.34
CA ASP A 94 -3.47 -4.68 -8.09
C ASP A 94 -4.71 -5.06 -7.28
N GLU A 95 -4.66 -6.21 -6.61
CA GLU A 95 -5.72 -6.68 -5.73
C GLU A 95 -5.84 -5.82 -4.47
N THR A 96 -4.70 -5.38 -3.93
CA THR A 96 -4.67 -4.46 -2.78
C THR A 96 -5.34 -3.13 -3.11
N LEU A 97 -5.05 -2.54 -4.27
CA LEU A 97 -5.67 -1.29 -4.71
C LEU A 97 -7.16 -1.46 -5.00
N SER A 98 -7.56 -2.59 -5.59
CA SER A 98 -8.97 -2.93 -5.82
C SER A 98 -9.72 -3.05 -4.50
N THR A 99 -9.10 -3.66 -3.49
CA THR A 99 -9.64 -3.75 -2.12
C THR A 99 -9.82 -2.36 -1.50
N ILE A 100 -8.79 -1.50 -1.56
CA ILE A 100 -8.86 -0.14 -0.99
C ILE A 100 -10.00 0.66 -1.62
N LYS A 101 -10.23 0.53 -2.93
CA LYS A 101 -11.33 1.21 -3.66
C LYS A 101 -12.74 0.79 -3.21
N THR A 102 -12.86 -0.32 -2.49
CA THR A 102 -14.14 -0.84 -1.99
C THR A 102 -14.36 -0.63 -0.50
N LEU A 103 -13.42 0.02 0.20
CA LEU A 103 -13.59 0.36 1.61
C LEU A 103 -14.83 1.22 1.82
N ASN A 104 -15.65 0.84 2.79
CA ASN A 104 -16.81 1.63 3.18
C ASN A 104 -16.43 2.83 4.05
N GLU A 105 -17.38 3.75 4.27
CA GLU A 105 -17.16 4.97 5.04
C GLU A 105 -16.74 4.71 6.49
N SER A 106 -17.24 3.63 7.10
CA SER A 106 -16.89 3.25 8.48
C SER A 106 -15.42 2.86 8.59
N SER A 107 -14.93 2.00 7.70
CA SER A 107 -13.51 1.61 7.64
C SER A 107 -12.60 2.80 7.33
N ILE A 108 -12.99 3.69 6.42
CA ILE A 108 -12.24 4.93 6.13
C ILE A 108 -12.13 5.80 7.39
N LYS A 109 -13.22 5.94 8.15
CA LYS A 109 -13.21 6.70 9.41
C LYS A 109 -12.27 6.08 10.44
N ILE A 110 -12.32 4.76 10.63
CA ILE A 110 -11.42 4.03 11.55
C ILE A 110 -9.95 4.26 11.15
N ILE A 111 -9.63 4.13 9.85
CA ILE A 111 -8.27 4.34 9.34
C ILE A 111 -7.77 5.77 9.59
N ASN A 112 -8.63 6.77 9.44
CA ASN A 112 -8.27 8.18 9.65
C ASN A 112 -8.14 8.56 11.13
N GLU A 113 -8.88 7.91 12.02
CA GLU A 113 -8.95 8.24 13.46
C GLU A 113 -8.09 7.34 14.35
N VAL A 114 -7.34 6.39 13.77
CA VAL A 114 -6.48 5.45 14.50
C VAL A 114 -5.45 6.17 15.37
N LYS A 115 -5.30 5.76 16.63
CA LYS A 115 -4.42 6.40 17.63
C LYS A 115 -3.25 5.53 18.08
N SER A 116 -3.38 4.23 17.94
CA SER A 116 -2.41 3.22 18.39
C SER A 116 -2.48 2.01 17.47
N ASP A 117 -1.40 1.23 17.44
CA ASP A 117 -1.28 0.05 16.58
C ASP A 117 -1.71 0.32 15.12
N HIS A 118 -1.20 1.43 14.59
CA HIS A 118 -1.62 2.01 13.32
C HIS A 118 -1.54 1.00 12.17
N VAL A 119 -0.43 0.27 12.06
CA VAL A 119 -0.23 -0.69 10.97
C VAL A 119 -1.26 -1.82 11.04
N ASN A 120 -1.40 -2.49 12.19
CA ASN A 120 -2.30 -3.62 12.30
C ASN A 120 -3.77 -3.22 12.18
N THR A 121 -4.16 -2.07 12.74
CA THR A 121 -5.54 -1.57 12.62
C THR A 121 -5.89 -1.31 11.16
N ILE A 122 -5.04 -0.55 10.45
CA ILE A 122 -5.26 -0.22 9.04
C ILE A 122 -5.25 -1.49 8.18
N TYR A 123 -4.28 -2.38 8.43
CA TYR A 123 -4.21 -3.68 7.76
C TYR A 123 -5.48 -4.51 7.99
N SER A 124 -6.00 -4.54 9.22
CA SER A 124 -7.19 -5.33 9.56
C SER A 124 -8.45 -4.82 8.86
N GLU A 125 -8.62 -3.50 8.75
CA GLU A 125 -9.72 -2.92 7.97
C GLU A 125 -9.64 -3.32 6.49
N MET A 126 -8.46 -3.19 5.88
CA MET A 126 -8.27 -3.56 4.48
C MET A 126 -8.40 -5.08 4.27
N LEU A 127 -7.87 -5.91 5.16
CA LEU A 127 -8.01 -7.37 5.09
C LEU A 127 -9.47 -7.79 5.23
N THR A 128 -10.21 -7.19 6.17
CA THR A 128 -11.64 -7.44 6.33
C THR A 128 -12.39 -7.11 5.04
N GLN A 129 -12.08 -5.97 4.42
CA GLN A 129 -12.67 -5.61 3.12
C GLN A 129 -12.30 -6.61 2.01
N TYR A 130 -11.04 -7.03 1.94
CA TYR A 130 -10.59 -8.06 0.99
C TYR A 130 -11.39 -9.36 1.16
N LEU A 131 -11.55 -9.83 2.41
CA LEU A 131 -12.29 -11.04 2.71
C LEU A 131 -13.78 -10.92 2.37
N LYS A 132 -14.39 -9.73 2.54
CA LYS A 132 -15.77 -9.44 2.09
C LYS A 132 -15.88 -9.52 0.57
N ASN A 133 -14.97 -8.88 -0.16
CA ASN A 133 -14.96 -8.87 -1.63
C ASN A 133 -14.90 -10.30 -2.21
N HIS A 134 -14.26 -11.23 -1.48
CA HIS A 134 -14.11 -12.63 -1.86
C HIS A 134 -15.18 -13.56 -1.26
N GLY A 135 -16.18 -13.01 -0.56
CA GLY A 135 -17.27 -13.78 0.04
C GLY A 135 -16.85 -14.69 1.20
N VAL A 136 -15.66 -14.50 1.77
CA VAL A 136 -15.14 -15.29 2.91
C VAL A 136 -15.88 -14.89 4.19
N ILE A 137 -16.19 -13.61 4.35
CA ILE A 137 -17.01 -13.09 5.44
C ILE A 137 -18.21 -12.34 4.88
N LYS A 138 -19.36 -12.49 5.54
CA LYS A 138 -20.60 -11.78 5.17
C LYS A 138 -20.60 -10.41 5.86
N GLU A 139 -21.20 -9.41 5.20
CA GLU A 139 -21.53 -8.17 5.92
C GLU A 139 -22.47 -8.51 7.07
N GLU A 140 -22.17 -8.03 8.28
CA GLU A 140 -23.13 -8.05 9.38
C GLU A 140 -24.39 -7.35 8.87
N GLN A 141 -25.46 -8.13 8.69
CA GLN A 141 -26.78 -7.59 8.46
C GLN A 141 -27.14 -6.83 9.74
N ALA A 142 -27.04 -5.51 9.71
CA ALA A 142 -27.64 -4.66 10.72
C ALA A 142 -29.15 -4.94 10.69
N ALA A 143 -29.62 -5.71 11.68
CA ALA A 143 -31.02 -5.98 11.95
C ALA A 143 -31.67 -4.77 12.64
#